data_AF-A0A937QDN2-F1
#
_entry.id   AF-A0A937QDN2-F1
#
_cell.length_a   1.000
_cell.length_b   1.000
_cell.length_c   1.000
_cell.angle_alpha   90.00
_cell.angle_beta   90.00
_cell.angle_gamma   90.00
#
_symmetry.space_group_name_H-M   'P 1'
#
loop_
_entity.id
_entity.type
_entity.pdbx_description
1 polymer ?
#
loop_
_entity_poly.entity_id
_entity_poly.type
_entity_poly.pdbx_seq_one_letter_code
_entity_poly.pdbx_strand_id
1 'polypeptide(L)' 'MPFEEIENEEEYERALSRVDALMDAKADTPEMDELKWLTLHIEAYEDVHYPMDPPDPVEAIKFRMEQLQANPDP' A
#
# COMPACT_ATOMS: atom_id res chain seq x y z
N MET A 1 -14.19 10.97 -15.78
CA MET A 1 -14.41 11.83 -14.61
C MET A 1 -13.05 12.36 -14.19
N PRO A 2 -12.87 13.64 -13.84
CA PRO A 2 -11.60 14.08 -13.30
C PRO A 2 -11.52 13.47 -11.90
N PHE A 3 -10.60 12.55 -11.73
CA PHE A 3 -10.34 12.00 -10.42
C PHE A 3 -9.42 12.98 -9.70
N GLU A 4 -9.90 13.59 -8.61
CA GLU A 4 -9.17 14.59 -7.83
C GLU A 4 -8.11 13.88 -6.98
N GLU A 5 -6.88 14.39 -6.99
CA GLU A 5 -5.76 13.84 -6.20
C GLU A 5 -6.10 13.80 -4.70
N ILE A 6 -5.54 12.82 -3.98
CA ILE A 6 -5.70 12.71 -2.53
C ILE A 6 -4.67 13.65 -1.89
N GLU A 7 -5.13 14.77 -1.32
CA GLU A 7 -4.28 15.79 -0.73
C GLU A 7 -4.32 15.80 0.81
N ASN A 8 -5.31 15.13 1.41
CA ASN A 8 -5.51 15.11 2.85
C ASN A 8 -6.05 13.77 3.39
N GLU A 9 -6.03 13.65 4.71
CA GLU A 9 -6.45 12.44 5.43
C GLU A 9 -7.92 12.07 5.20
N GLU A 10 -8.81 13.05 5.07
CA GLU A 10 -10.24 12.78 4.84
C GLU A 10 -10.47 12.15 3.46
N GLU A 11 -9.79 12.66 2.44
CA GLU A 11 -9.80 12.09 1.09
C GLU A 11 -9.17 10.71 1.06
N TYR A 12 -8.08 10.51 1.82
CA TYR A 12 -7.41 9.22 1.95
C TYR A 12 -8.36 8.15 2.54
N GLU A 13 -9.01 8.44 3.66
CA GLU A 13 -10.00 7.55 4.28
C GLU A 13 -11.20 7.27 3.37
N ARG A 14 -11.68 8.29 2.65
CA ARG A 14 -12.75 8.11 1.66
C ARG A 14 -12.31 7.23 0.49
N ALA A 15 -11.07 7.38 0.02
CA ALA A 15 -10.51 6.57 -1.04
C ALA A 15 -10.38 5.10 -0.60
N LEU A 16 -9.91 4.85 0.63
CA LEU A 16 -9.85 3.51 1.21
C LEU A 16 -11.24 2.85 1.29
N SER A 17 -12.24 3.58 1.82
CA SER A 17 -13.61 3.06 1.89
C SER A 17 -14.20 2.79 0.50
N ARG A 18 -13.83 3.59 -0.51
CA ARG A 18 -14.27 3.38 -1.88
C ARG A 18 -13.60 2.16 -2.50
N VAL A 19 -12.30 1.96 -2.28
CA VAL A 19 -11.56 0.76 -2.69
C VAL A 19 -12.21 -0.50 -2.12
N ASP A 20 -12.54 -0.51 -0.82
CA ASP A 20 -13.23 -1.63 -0.17
C ASP A 20 -14.56 -1.97 -0.85
N ALA A 21 -15.34 -0.95 -1.21
CA ALA A 21 -16.62 -1.12 -1.91
C ALA A 21 -16.45 -1.63 -3.37
N LEU A 22 -15.26 -1.47 -3.96
CA LEU A 22 -14.93 -1.84 -5.32
C LEU A 22 -14.11 -3.14 -5.43
N MET A 23 -13.80 -3.81 -4.32
CA MET A 23 -12.98 -5.04 -4.32
C MET A 23 -13.55 -6.17 -5.20
N ASP A 24 -14.87 -6.25 -5.34
CA ASP A 24 -15.57 -7.23 -6.18
C ASP A 24 -15.79 -6.74 -7.63
N ALA A 25 -15.21 -5.60 -8.02
CA ALA A 25 -15.33 -5.06 -9.37
C ALA A 25 -14.80 -6.07 -10.41
N LYS A 26 -15.52 -6.20 -11.52
CA LYS A 26 -15.15 -7.11 -12.59
C LYS A 26 -14.16 -6.44 -13.53
N ALA A 27 -13.32 -7.25 -14.17
CA ALA A 27 -12.46 -6.77 -15.23
C ALA A 27 -13.27 -6.08 -16.34
N ASP A 28 -12.65 -5.09 -16.99
CA ASP A 28 -13.22 -4.31 -18.09
C ASP A 28 -14.51 -3.54 -17.74
N THR A 29 -14.70 -3.17 -16.47
CA THR A 29 -15.77 -2.26 -16.04
C THR A 29 -15.23 -0.92 -15.54
N PRO A 30 -16.02 0.16 -15.60
CA PRO A 30 -15.62 1.47 -15.07
C PRO A 30 -15.23 1.43 -13.60
N GLU A 31 -15.84 0.53 -12.83
CA GLU A 31 -15.53 0.29 -11.41
C GLU A 31 -14.11 -0.24 -11.21
N MET A 32 -13.63 -1.11 -12.11
CA MET A 32 -12.25 -1.60 -12.06
C MET A 32 -11.25 -0.53 -12.49
N ASP A 33 -11.62 0.32 -13.44
CA ASP A 33 -10.79 1.47 -13.81
C ASP A 33 -10.70 2.49 -12.66
N GLU A 34 -11.81 2.71 -11.94
CA GLU A 34 -11.84 3.52 -10.73
C GLU A 34 -11.00 2.90 -9.60
N LEU A 35 -11.12 1.59 -9.37
CA LEU A 35 -10.33 0.87 -8.37
C LEU A 35 -8.82 1.04 -8.63
N LYS A 36 -8.37 0.77 -9.87
CA LYS A 36 -6.96 0.94 -10.25
C LYS A 36 -6.47 2.36 -10.03
N TRP A 37 -7.30 3.34 -10.38
CA TRP A 37 -6.98 4.74 -10.20
C TRP A 37 -6.84 5.07 -8.70
N LEU A 38 -7.82 4.70 -7.87
CA LEU A 38 -7.77 4.95 -6.43
C LEU A 38 -6.55 4.33 -5.77
N THR A 39 -6.23 3.07 -6.09
CA THR A 39 -5.06 2.38 -5.51
C THR A 39 -3.76 3.10 -5.83
N LEU A 40 -3.57 3.58 -7.07
CA LEU A 40 -2.38 4.32 -7.46
C LEU A 40 -2.23 5.65 -6.69
N HIS A 41 -3.34 6.36 -6.47
CA HIS A 41 -3.31 7.63 -5.77
C HIS A 41 -3.15 7.47 -4.25
N ILE A 42 -3.70 6.41 -3.67
CA ILE A 42 -3.45 6.02 -2.27
C ILE A 42 -1.96 5.76 -2.07
N GLU A 43 -1.33 4.95 -2.92
CA GLU A 43 0.11 4.66 -2.85
C GLU A 43 0.96 5.95 -2.93
N ALA A 44 0.62 6.85 -3.84
CA ALA A 44 1.31 8.14 -3.97
C ALA A 44 1.14 9.04 -2.72
N TYR A 45 -0.03 9.03 -2.08
CA TYR A 45 -0.25 9.74 -0.82
C TYR A 45 0.57 9.10 0.32
N GLU A 46 0.57 7.77 0.41
CA GLU A 46 1.33 7.02 1.42
C GLU A 46 2.83 7.24 1.30
N ASP A 47 3.38 7.25 0.09
CA ASP A 47 4.81 7.51 -0.16
C ASP A 47 5.27 8.88 0.41
N VAL A 48 4.38 9.87 0.40
CA VAL A 48 4.66 11.22 0.90
C VAL A 48 4.39 11.35 2.40
N HIS A 49 3.30 10.75 2.90
CA HIS A 49 2.82 10.96 4.28
C HIS A 49 3.26 9.88 5.26
N TYR A 50 3.45 8.65 4.79
CA TYR A 50 3.90 7.49 5.56
C TYR A 50 5.12 6.84 4.90
N PRO A 51 6.22 7.58 4.70
CA PRO A 51 7.43 7.00 4.14
C PRO A 51 7.85 5.80 4.99
N MET A 52 8.02 4.63 4.38
CA MET A 52 8.61 3.50 5.07
C MET A 52 10.03 3.87 5.47
N ASP A 53 10.23 4.16 6.75
CA ASP A 53 11.58 4.25 7.31
C ASP A 53 12.29 2.93 6.98
N PRO A 54 13.48 2.97 6.38
CA PRO A 54 14.24 1.75 6.16
C PRO A 54 14.38 1.04 7.51
N PRO A 55 14.26 -0.30 7.57
CA PRO A 55 14.45 -1.02 8.81
C PRO A 55 15.81 -0.58 9.37
N ASP A 56 15.84 -0.27 10.67
CA ASP A 56 17.09 0.14 11.33
C ASP A 56 18.17 -0.88 10.93
N PRO A 57 19.33 -0.44 10.39
CA PRO A 57 20.36 -1.38 9.95
C PRO A 57 20.74 -2.40 11.02
N VAL A 58 20.57 -2.08 12.31
CA VAL A 58 20.72 -3.02 13.42
C VAL A 58 19.63 -4.11 13.43
N GLU A 59 18.37 -3.77 13.18
CA GLU A 59 17.27 -4.73 13.05
C GLU A 59 17.43 -5.62 11.82
N ALA A 60 17.86 -5.07 10.68
CA ALA A 60 18.14 -5.83 9.47
C ALA A 60 19.27 -6.88 9.68
N ILE A 61 20.30 -6.53 10.48
CA ILE A 61 21.38 -7.47 10.86
C ILE A 61 20.85 -8.55 11.80
N LYS A 62 20.02 -8.21 12.81
CA LYS A 62 19.42 -9.18 13.73
C LYS A 62 18.54 -10.19 12.99
N PHE A 63 17.69 -9.73 12.07
CA PHE A 63 16.87 -10.59 11.24
C PHE A 63 17.71 -11.59 10.43
N ARG A 64 18.84 -11.13 9.84
CA ARG A 64 19.80 -12.02 9.16
C ARG A 64 20.44 -13.04 10.09
N MET A 65 20.79 -12.65 11.32
CA MET A 65 21.34 -13.58 12.32
C MET A 65 20.31 -14.62 12.77
N GLU A 66 19.05 -14.24 12.97
CA GLU A 66 17.97 -15.15 13.34
C GLU A 66 17.66 -16.16 12.21
N GLN A 67 17.62 -15.71 10.95
CA GLN A 67 17.47 -16.59 9.79
C GLN A 67 18.61 -17.62 9.66
N LEU A 68 19.85 -17.23 9.97
CA LEU A 68 21.00 -18.14 9.96
C LEU A 68 21.01 -19.13 11.14
N GLN A 69 20.40 -18.77 12.27
CA GLN A 69 20.25 -19.68 13.43
C GLN A 69 19.05 -20.62 13.29
N ALA A 70 18.00 -20.22 12.55
CA ALA A 70 16.79 -21.01 12.34
C ALA A 70 16.93 -22.11 11.26
N ASN A 71 18.06 -22.15 10.54
CA ASN A 71 18.33 -23.17 9.54
C ASN A 71 19.61 -23.95 9.88
N PRO A 72 19.58 -24.89 10.84
CA PRO A 72 20.58 -25.94 10.83
C PRO A 72 20.37 -26.73 9.53
N ASP A 73 21.41 -26.83 8.70
CA ASP A 73 21.41 -27.75 7.54
C ASP A 73 20.87 -29.14 7.98
N PRO A 74 20.04 -29.80 7.17
CA PRO A 74 19.57 -31.15 7.46
C PRO A 74 20.70 -32.18 7.56
#